data_AF-A0A286RCB1-F1
#
_entry.id   AF-A0A286RCB1-F1
#
_cell.length_a   1.000
_cell.length_b   1.000
_cell.length_c   1.000
_cell.angle_alpha   90.00
_cell.angle_beta   90.00
_cell.angle_gamma   90.00
#
_symmetry.space_group_name_H-M   'P 1'
#
loop_
_entity.id
_entity.type
_entity.pdbx_description
1 polymer ?
#
loop_
_entity_poly.entity_id
_entity_poly.type
_entity_poly.pdbx_seq_one_letter_code
_entity_poly.pdbx_strand_id
1 'polypeptide(L)'
;MDLRHTHTLDTGTDPETRPESATYFLHWLNRPGVKVVWENGKLRLGVKPGALTADEVAVLLQHKEEVGGWLLLHTLWEAGYSLRLQPSEYGPGYVLMPTGKPARPVGDFPALFELYDNFHDSAVALLLDACRLLKIDPVDWPKTAERWVREAVRYARDGELTP
;
A
#
# COMPACT_ATOMS: atom_id res chain seq x y z
N MET A 1 6.46 -22.51 -11.30
CA MET A 1 6.74 -21.08 -11.05
C MET A 1 7.69 -21.01 -9.88
N ASP A 2 8.92 -20.56 -10.09
CA ASP A 2 10.04 -20.74 -9.17
C ASP A 2 10.37 -19.37 -8.52
N LEU A 3 9.86 -19.15 -7.30
CA LEU A 3 10.12 -17.96 -6.46
C LEU A 3 11.42 -18.20 -5.69
N ARG A 4 12.57 -17.78 -6.22
CA ARG A 4 13.85 -18.22 -5.64
C ARG A 4 14.35 -17.39 -4.45
N HIS A 5 13.90 -16.15 -4.21
CA HIS A 5 14.37 -15.35 -3.06
C HIS A 5 13.19 -14.68 -2.33
N THR A 6 12.96 -15.09 -1.07
CA THR A 6 11.95 -14.51 -0.17
C THR A 6 12.68 -13.90 1.02
N HIS A 7 12.52 -12.59 1.22
CA HIS A 7 13.10 -11.88 2.35
C HIS A 7 12.01 -11.68 3.41
N THR A 8 12.34 -12.00 4.67
CA THR A 8 11.49 -11.65 5.83
C THR A 8 11.94 -10.31 6.36
N LEU A 9 10.99 -9.40 6.57
CA LEU A 9 11.23 -8.07 7.14
C LEU A 9 11.31 -8.20 8.67
N ASP A 10 12.53 -8.21 9.24
CA ASP A 10 12.76 -8.36 10.68
C ASP A 10 13.05 -6.99 11.35
N THR A 11 12.68 -6.84 12.63
CA THR A 11 12.79 -5.57 13.38
C THR A 11 14.23 -5.32 13.85
N GLY A 12 15.03 -4.65 13.03
CA GLY A 12 16.37 -4.18 13.39
C GLY A 12 16.40 -2.67 13.59
N THR A 13 16.71 -2.23 14.81
CA THR A 13 17.02 -0.84 15.18
C THR A 13 18.35 -0.42 14.55
N ASP A 14 18.33 0.30 13.43
CA ASP A 14 19.48 1.11 13.02
C ASP A 14 19.01 2.37 12.28
N PRO A 15 19.33 3.59 12.76
CA PRO A 15 18.85 4.82 12.16
C PRO A 15 20.00 5.48 11.39
N GLU A 16 20.23 5.17 10.11
CA GLU A 16 20.96 6.12 9.27
C GLU A 16 20.79 5.88 7.76
N THR A 17 20.54 6.98 7.04
CA THR A 17 20.29 7.13 5.59
C THR A 17 18.88 6.80 5.08
N ARG A 18 17.87 7.49 5.61
CA ARG A 18 16.51 7.53 5.03
C ARG A 18 16.53 8.32 3.70
N PRO A 19 16.18 7.74 2.54
CA PRO A 19 15.65 8.56 1.45
C PRO A 19 14.41 9.30 1.96
N GLU A 20 14.40 10.63 1.86
CA GLU A 20 13.55 11.52 2.67
C GLU A 20 12.03 11.44 2.43
N SER A 21 11.56 10.56 1.53
CA SER A 21 10.12 10.39 1.26
C SER A 21 9.79 8.97 0.85
N ALA A 22 8.74 8.39 1.45
CA ALA A 22 8.21 7.08 1.11
C ALA A 22 7.92 6.93 -0.41
N THR A 23 7.52 8.03 -1.05
CA THR A 23 7.28 8.10 -2.49
C THR A 23 8.49 7.70 -3.35
N TYR A 24 9.71 7.83 -2.83
CA TYR A 24 10.95 7.50 -3.56
C TYR A 24 11.17 6.00 -3.76
N PHE A 25 10.77 5.16 -2.82
CA PHE A 25 11.03 3.72 -2.88
C PHE A 25 9.76 2.88 -3.05
N LEU A 26 8.58 3.38 -2.64
CA LEU A 26 7.35 2.60 -2.72
C LEU A 26 6.93 2.29 -4.16
N HIS A 27 7.34 3.09 -5.17
CA HIS A 27 7.03 2.76 -6.56
C HIS A 27 7.73 1.48 -7.04
N TRP A 28 8.79 1.05 -6.38
CA TRP A 28 9.48 -0.21 -6.69
C TRP A 28 8.60 -1.43 -6.43
N LEU A 29 7.65 -1.33 -5.49
CA LEU A 29 6.70 -2.40 -5.19
C LEU A 29 5.74 -2.68 -6.36
N ASN A 30 5.59 -1.73 -7.29
CA ASN A 30 4.80 -1.90 -8.51
C ASN A 30 5.61 -2.49 -9.69
N ARG A 31 6.92 -2.74 -9.54
CA ARG A 31 7.75 -3.26 -10.63
C ARG A 31 7.40 -4.72 -10.95
N PRO A 32 7.40 -5.12 -12.24
CA PRO A 32 7.22 -6.51 -12.62
C PRO A 32 8.20 -7.44 -11.91
N GLY A 33 7.70 -8.46 -11.22
CA GLY A 33 8.53 -9.43 -10.50
C GLY A 33 8.82 -9.09 -9.04
N VAL A 34 8.30 -7.98 -8.52
CA VAL A 34 8.25 -7.68 -7.08
C VAL A 34 6.88 -8.07 -6.54
N LYS A 35 6.85 -8.71 -5.37
CA LYS A 35 5.61 -9.08 -4.68
C LYS A 35 5.80 -8.88 -3.18
N VAL A 36 4.88 -8.16 -2.55
CA VAL A 36 4.80 -8.05 -1.08
C VAL A 36 3.56 -8.82 -0.61
N VAL A 37 3.69 -9.62 0.43
CA VAL A 37 2.57 -10.37 1.02
C VAL A 37 2.63 -10.35 2.54
N TRP A 38 1.46 -10.44 3.16
CA TRP A 38 1.30 -10.72 4.59
C TRP A 38 0.86 -12.17 4.73
N GLU A 39 1.71 -12.99 5.34
CA GLU A 39 1.46 -14.42 5.51
C GLU A 39 1.98 -14.89 6.86
N ASN A 40 1.14 -15.57 7.64
CA ASN A 40 1.48 -16.12 8.96
C ASN A 40 2.08 -15.05 9.91
N GLY A 41 1.45 -13.87 9.97
CA GLY A 41 1.88 -12.77 10.83
C GLY A 41 3.18 -12.08 10.42
N LYS A 42 3.66 -12.29 9.19
CA LYS A 42 4.93 -11.73 8.69
C LYS A 42 4.76 -11.05 7.35
N LEU A 43 5.38 -9.88 7.23
CA LEU A 43 5.54 -9.16 5.97
C LEU A 43 6.71 -9.78 5.19
N ARG A 44 6.44 -10.22 3.96
CA ARG A 44 7.41 -10.89 3.10
C ARG A 44 7.55 -10.15 1.77
N LEU A 45 8.80 -9.98 1.34
CA LEU A 45 9.16 -9.42 0.05
C LEU A 45 9.73 -10.53 -0.85
N GLY A 46 9.00 -10.85 -1.92
CA GLY A 46 9.44 -11.75 -2.99
C GLY A 46 9.92 -10.97 -4.20
N VAL A 47 11.13 -11.27 -4.68
CA VAL A 47 11.77 -10.53 -5.79
C VAL A 47 12.31 -11.51 -6.82
N LYS A 48 11.91 -11.36 -8.09
CA LYS A 48 12.51 -12.09 -9.21
C LYS A 48 13.92 -11.56 -9.50
N PRO A 49 14.86 -12.41 -9.96
CA PRO A 49 16.19 -11.95 -10.35
C PRO A 49 16.14 -10.77 -11.32
N GLY A 50 16.86 -9.69 -11.01
CA GLY A 50 16.91 -8.47 -11.82
C GLY A 50 15.73 -7.51 -11.67
N ALA A 51 14.71 -7.84 -10.86
CA ALA A 51 13.58 -6.92 -10.63
C ALA A 51 13.95 -5.74 -9.71
N LEU A 52 14.85 -5.99 -8.75
CA LEU A 52 15.44 -4.99 -7.85
C LEU A 52 16.94 -5.25 -7.67
N THR A 53 17.70 -4.18 -7.40
CA THR A 53 19.10 -4.29 -6.94
C THR A 53 19.16 -4.68 -5.45
N ALA A 54 20.33 -5.10 -4.99
CA ALA A 54 20.53 -5.41 -3.56
C ALA A 54 20.27 -4.19 -2.66
N ASP A 55 20.68 -3.00 -3.12
CA ASP A 55 20.48 -1.74 -2.38
C ASP A 55 18.99 -1.37 -2.33
N GLU A 56 18.26 -1.55 -3.43
CA GLU A 56 16.81 -1.31 -3.46
C GLU A 56 16.07 -2.25 -2.52
N VAL A 57 16.47 -3.52 -2.48
CA VAL A 57 15.94 -4.49 -1.50
C VAL A 57 16.27 -4.04 -0.08
N ALA A 58 17.50 -3.65 0.20
CA ALA A 58 17.90 -3.20 1.54
C ALA A 58 17.08 -2.00 2.03
N VAL A 59 16.82 -1.02 1.16
CA VAL A 59 15.95 0.12 1.47
C VAL A 59 14.53 -0.34 1.79
N LEU A 60 13.91 -1.19 0.96
CA LEU A 60 12.58 -1.73 1.27
C LEU A 60 12.56 -2.49 2.60
N LEU A 61 13.67 -3.17 2.94
CA LEU A 61 13.80 -3.89 4.20
C LEU A 61 13.86 -2.97 5.41
N GLN A 62 14.51 -1.82 5.30
CA GLN A 62 14.61 -0.81 6.36
C GLN A 62 13.29 -0.04 6.57
N HIS A 63 12.44 0.03 5.54
CA HIS A 63 11.17 0.77 5.55
C HIS A 63 9.94 -0.15 5.66
N LYS A 64 9.99 -1.14 6.58
CA LYS A 64 8.92 -2.14 6.74
C LYS A 64 7.55 -1.54 7.03
N GLU A 65 7.50 -0.41 7.74
CA GLU A 65 6.26 0.24 8.13
C GLU A 65 5.54 0.83 6.91
N GLU A 66 6.29 1.53 6.06
CA GLU A 66 5.78 2.10 4.82
C GLU A 66 5.43 0.99 3.82
N VAL A 67 6.22 -0.08 3.74
CA VAL A 67 5.91 -1.24 2.88
C VAL A 67 4.63 -1.94 3.35
N GLY A 68 4.45 -2.11 4.66
CA GLY A 68 3.25 -2.71 5.25
C GLY A 68 2.02 -1.84 5.08
N GLY A 69 2.14 -0.53 5.32
CA GLY A 69 1.07 0.43 5.08
C GLY A 69 0.65 0.48 3.60
N TRP A 70 1.62 0.42 2.69
CA TRP A 70 1.36 0.30 1.25
C TRP A 70 0.60 -0.99 0.92
N LEU A 71 1.03 -2.13 1.47
CA LEU A 71 0.35 -3.42 1.27
C LEU A 71 -1.09 -3.37 1.79
N LEU A 72 -1.33 -2.77 2.96
CA LEU A 72 -2.66 -2.63 3.53
C LEU A 72 -3.58 -1.81 2.61
N LEU A 73 -3.13 -0.62 2.18
CA LEU A 73 -3.89 0.24 1.28
C LEU A 73 -4.25 -0.49 -0.03
N HIS A 74 -3.28 -1.16 -0.64
CA HIS A 74 -3.49 -1.93 -1.87
C HIS A 74 -4.44 -3.11 -1.66
N THR A 75 -4.29 -3.87 -0.58
CA THR A 75 -5.15 -5.02 -0.28
C THR A 75 -6.61 -4.59 -0.10
N LEU A 76 -6.85 -3.52 0.65
CA LEU A 76 -8.20 -2.99 0.86
C LEU A 76 -8.80 -2.43 -0.45
N TRP A 77 -7.99 -1.75 -1.25
CA TRP A 77 -8.40 -1.22 -2.55
C TRP A 77 -8.76 -2.34 -3.54
N GLU A 78 -7.93 -3.38 -3.65
CA GLU A 78 -8.15 -4.54 -4.51
C GLU A 78 -9.37 -5.36 -4.10
N ALA A 79 -9.65 -5.43 -2.79
CA ALA A 79 -10.89 -6.00 -2.27
C ALA A 79 -12.13 -5.14 -2.66
N GLY A 80 -11.93 -3.89 -3.06
CA GLY A 80 -12.98 -2.97 -3.49
C GLY A 80 -13.56 -2.12 -2.36
N TYR A 81 -12.84 -1.93 -1.27
CA TYR A 81 -13.25 -1.00 -0.22
C TYR A 81 -13.04 0.46 -0.66
N SER A 82 -13.98 1.32 -0.26
CA SER A 82 -13.74 2.77 -0.27
C SER A 82 -12.98 3.15 0.99
N LEU A 83 -11.75 3.62 0.83
CA LEU A 83 -10.90 4.09 1.93
C LEU A 83 -11.31 5.50 2.35
N ARG A 84 -11.65 5.72 3.61
CA ARG A 84 -11.96 7.06 4.16
C ARG A 84 -10.93 7.44 5.21
N LEU A 85 -10.46 8.69 5.18
CA LEU A 85 -9.77 9.28 6.33
C LEU A 85 -10.81 10.07 7.13
N GLN A 86 -11.07 9.63 8.36
CA GLN A 86 -11.96 10.31 9.29
C GLN A 86 -11.13 10.98 10.38
N PRO A 87 -11.41 12.25 10.76
CA PRO A 87 -10.79 12.83 11.94
C PRO A 87 -11.01 11.95 13.16
N SER A 88 -9.95 11.71 13.95
CA SER A 88 -10.05 10.90 15.15
C SER A 88 -10.95 11.56 16.19
N GLU A 89 -11.84 10.79 16.82
CA GLU A 89 -12.67 11.25 17.93
C GLU A 89 -11.90 11.28 19.26
N TYR A 90 -10.73 10.64 19.31
CA TYR A 90 -9.93 10.44 20.53
C TYR A 90 -8.70 11.34 20.63
N GLY A 91 -8.47 12.21 19.64
CA GLY A 91 -7.32 13.10 19.62
C GLY A 91 -7.05 13.72 18.26
N PRO A 92 -5.98 14.53 18.13
CA PRO A 92 -5.57 15.05 16.84
C PRO A 92 -5.13 13.89 15.91
N GLY A 93 -5.55 13.94 14.65
CA GLY A 93 -5.16 12.96 13.64
C GLY A 93 -6.34 12.41 12.85
N TYR A 94 -6.05 11.39 12.03
CA TYR A 94 -7.03 10.70 11.21
C TYR A 94 -6.98 9.20 11.47
N VAL A 95 -8.09 8.52 11.21
CA VAL A 95 -8.23 7.07 11.20
C VAL A 95 -8.61 6.65 9.78
N LEU A 96 -7.99 5.58 9.29
CA LEU A 96 -8.37 4.96 8.03
C LEU A 96 -9.58 4.07 8.29
N MET A 97 -10.70 4.32 7.63
CA MET A 97 -11.88 3.47 7.71
C MET A 97 -12.17 2.86 6.34
N PRO A 98 -11.97 1.54 6.15
CA PRO A 98 -12.48 0.83 4.99
C PRO A 98 -14.00 0.79 5.04
N THR A 99 -14.67 1.30 4.01
CA THR A 99 -16.13 1.40 3.96
C THR A 99 -16.69 0.75 2.70
N GLY A 100 -17.99 0.45 2.75
CA GLY A 100 -18.70 -0.21 1.66
C GLY A 100 -18.61 -1.74 1.74
N LYS A 101 -19.29 -2.39 0.80
CA LYS A 101 -19.20 -3.84 0.62
C LYS A 101 -18.05 -4.12 -0.36
N PRO A 102 -17.09 -4.99 -0.01
CA PRO A 102 -16.01 -5.30 -0.92
C PRO A 102 -16.57 -5.94 -2.19
N ALA A 103 -16.02 -5.57 -3.34
CA ALA A 103 -16.42 -6.09 -4.64
C ALA A 103 -16.08 -7.58 -4.80
N ARG A 104 -15.16 -8.09 -3.98
CA ARG A 104 -14.75 -9.50 -3.91
C ARG A 104 -14.75 -9.98 -2.46
N PRO A 105 -15.04 -11.26 -2.20
CA PRO A 105 -14.86 -11.80 -0.86
C PRO A 105 -13.41 -11.63 -0.40
N VAL A 106 -13.22 -11.06 0.80
CA VAL A 106 -11.92 -11.08 1.46
C VAL A 106 -11.67 -12.53 1.90
N GLY A 107 -10.75 -13.22 1.22
CA GLY A 107 -10.53 -14.66 1.40
C GLY A 107 -10.06 -15.02 2.81
N ASP A 108 -9.05 -14.30 3.32
CA ASP A 108 -8.48 -14.49 4.66
C ASP A 108 -8.69 -13.20 5.49
N PHE A 109 -9.89 -13.08 6.07
CA PHE A 109 -10.23 -11.93 6.90
C PHE A 109 -9.35 -11.82 8.16
N PRO A 110 -9.03 -12.92 8.90
CA PRO A 110 -8.07 -12.86 10.00
C PRO A 110 -6.72 -12.25 9.60
N ALA A 111 -6.13 -12.69 8.47
CA ALA A 111 -4.87 -12.13 8.00
C ALA A 111 -5.00 -10.65 7.59
N LEU A 112 -6.12 -10.25 6.98
CA LEU A 112 -6.38 -8.84 6.68
C LEU A 112 -6.50 -8.00 7.96
N PHE A 113 -7.18 -8.53 8.99
CA PHE A 113 -7.34 -7.85 10.26
C PHE A 113 -5.99 -7.68 10.98
N GLU A 114 -5.14 -8.71 10.99
CA GLU A 114 -3.78 -8.61 11.51
C GLU A 114 -2.95 -7.57 10.74
N LEU A 115 -2.99 -7.60 9.40
CA LEU A 115 -2.30 -6.61 8.57
C LEU A 115 -2.80 -5.19 8.88
N TYR A 116 -4.11 -5.04 9.05
CA TYR A 116 -4.72 -3.78 9.43
C TYR A 116 -4.21 -3.30 10.79
N ASP A 117 -4.25 -4.15 11.82
CA ASP A 117 -3.82 -3.81 13.18
C ASP A 117 -2.33 -3.44 13.25
N ASN A 118 -1.48 -4.12 12.47
CA ASN A 118 -0.04 -3.88 12.48
C ASN A 118 0.38 -2.62 11.69
N PHE A 119 -0.34 -2.24 10.63
CA PHE A 119 0.10 -1.18 9.71
C PHE A 119 -0.94 -0.08 9.45
N HIS A 120 -1.99 -0.01 10.26
CA HIS A 120 -3.02 1.03 10.16
C HIS A 120 -2.43 2.44 10.17
N ASP A 121 -1.59 2.75 11.16
CA ASP A 121 -1.04 4.10 11.32
C ASP A 121 -0.09 4.47 10.18
N SER A 122 0.69 3.50 9.70
CA SER A 122 1.57 3.65 8.54
C SER A 122 0.75 3.87 7.26
N ALA A 123 -0.37 3.17 7.08
CA ALA A 123 -1.30 3.39 5.97
C ALA A 123 -1.97 4.77 6.04
N VAL A 124 -2.38 5.23 7.23
CA VAL A 124 -2.90 6.58 7.45
C VAL A 124 -1.87 7.62 7.06
N ALA A 125 -0.61 7.48 7.52
CA ALA A 125 0.47 8.41 7.22
C ALA A 125 0.73 8.52 5.72
N LEU A 126 0.80 7.39 5.00
CA LEU A 126 0.97 7.36 3.55
C LEU A 126 -0.19 8.04 2.82
N LEU A 127 -1.43 7.81 3.26
CA LEU A 127 -2.60 8.39 2.63
C LEU A 127 -2.69 9.90 2.88
N LEU A 128 -2.31 10.36 4.07
CA LEU A 128 -2.20 11.78 4.40
C LEU A 128 -1.09 12.47 3.60
N ASP A 129 0.05 11.81 3.41
CA ASP A 129 1.12 12.33 2.54
C ASP A 129 0.65 12.44 1.09
N ALA A 130 -0.07 11.44 0.58
CA ALA A 130 -0.69 11.52 -0.75
C ALA A 130 -1.69 12.69 -0.84
N CYS A 131 -2.54 12.87 0.16
CA CYS A 131 -3.46 14.01 0.23
C CYS A 131 -2.72 15.35 0.21
N ARG A 132 -1.64 15.48 0.98
CA ARG A 132 -0.79 16.69 1.02
C ARG A 132 -0.16 16.98 -0.33
N LEU A 133 0.44 15.97 -0.97
CA LEU A 133 1.08 16.11 -2.29
C LEU A 133 0.09 16.50 -3.37
N LEU A 134 -1.13 15.96 -3.31
CA LEU A 134 -2.20 16.18 -4.29
C LEU A 134 -3.11 17.35 -3.95
N LYS A 135 -2.87 18.03 -2.81
CA LYS A 135 -3.68 19.13 -2.28
C LYS A 135 -5.16 18.76 -2.13
N ILE A 136 -5.41 17.56 -1.65
CA ILE A 136 -6.74 17.02 -1.35
C ILE A 136 -6.97 17.15 0.17
N ASP A 137 -8.15 17.62 0.56
CA ASP A 137 -8.56 17.48 1.97
C ASP A 137 -8.71 15.98 2.28
N PRO A 138 -8.09 15.45 3.34
CA PRO A 138 -8.20 14.03 3.70
C PRO A 138 -9.62 13.46 3.67
N VAL A 139 -10.63 14.24 4.07
CA VAL A 139 -12.03 13.79 4.10
C VAL A 139 -12.65 13.63 2.69
N ASP A 140 -12.08 14.30 1.69
CA ASP A 140 -12.48 14.25 0.28
C ASP A 140 -11.72 13.20 -0.54
N TRP A 141 -10.81 12.45 0.09
CA TRP A 141 -10.09 11.34 -0.55
C TRP A 141 -11.02 10.37 -1.30
N PRO A 142 -12.15 9.87 -0.73
CA PRO A 142 -12.99 8.89 -1.40
C PRO A 142 -13.55 9.37 -2.74
N LYS A 143 -14.03 10.62 -2.80
CA LYS A 143 -14.59 11.21 -4.02
C LYS A 143 -13.53 11.33 -5.10
N THR A 144 -12.31 11.68 -4.71
CA THR A 144 -11.19 11.85 -5.63
C THR A 144 -10.69 10.50 -6.15
N ALA A 145 -10.55 9.52 -5.26
CA ALA A 145 -10.24 8.13 -5.61
C ALA A 145 -11.25 7.53 -6.61
N GLU A 146 -12.55 7.65 -6.33
CA GLU A 146 -13.61 7.19 -7.24
C GLU A 146 -13.54 7.84 -8.62
N ARG A 147 -13.21 9.13 -8.67
CA ARG A 147 -13.00 9.85 -9.93
C ARG A 147 -11.85 9.24 -10.72
N TRP A 148 -10.69 9.01 -10.11
CA TRP A 148 -9.55 8.41 -10.81
C TRP A 148 -9.82 6.98 -11.28
N VAL A 149 -10.51 6.16 -10.49
CA VAL A 149 -10.92 4.82 -10.94
C VAL A 149 -11.79 4.90 -12.19
N ARG A 150 -12.79 5.80 -12.19
CA ARG A 150 -13.66 6.00 -13.36
C ARG A 150 -12.88 6.48 -14.58
N GLU A 151 -11.95 7.42 -14.41
CA GLU A 151 -11.10 7.94 -15.48
C GLU A 151 -10.16 6.86 -16.04
N ALA A 152 -9.54 6.04 -15.18
CA ALA A 152 -8.67 4.94 -15.58
C ALA A 152 -9.44 3.83 -16.33
N VAL A 153 -10.64 3.45 -15.85
CA VAL A 153 -11.51 2.49 -16.54
C VAL A 153 -11.93 3.01 -17.91
N ARG A 154 -12.24 4.30 -18.03
CA ARG A 154 -12.56 4.93 -19.31
C ARG A 154 -11.36 4.89 -20.25
N TYR A 155 -10.17 5.28 -19.78
CA TYR A 155 -8.96 5.27 -20.59
C TYR A 155 -8.60 3.87 -21.08
N ALA A 156 -8.72 2.84 -20.24
CA ALA A 156 -8.49 1.46 -20.64
C ALA A 156 -9.45 1.00 -21.75
N ARG A 157 -10.74 1.36 -21.66
CA ARG A 157 -11.74 1.06 -22.69
C ARG A 157 -11.48 1.81 -23.99
N ASP A 158 -11.10 3.08 -23.91
CA ASP A 158 -10.83 3.91 -25.08
C ASP A 158 -9.52 3.47 -25.78
N GLY A 159 -8.53 2.97 -25.04
CA GLY A 159 -7.28 2.42 -25.58
C GLY A 159 -7.41 1.02 -26.21
N GLU A 160 -8.37 0.21 -25.79
CA GLU A 160 -8.74 -1.06 -26.44
C GLU A 160 -9.52 -0.87 -27.76
N LEU A 161 -10.04 0.34 -28.00
CA LEU A 161 -10.82 0.69 -29.19
C LEU A 161 -10.01 1.44 -30.26
N THR A 162 -8.70 1.63 -30.06
CA THR A 162 -7.78 2.09 -31.11
C THR A 162 -7.30 0.88 -31.94
N PRO A 163 -7.70 0.75 -33.23
CA PRO A 163 -7.27 -0.34 -34.10
C PRO A 163 -5.79 -0.29 -34.48
#